data_AF-A0A817TH40-F1
#
_entry.id   AF-A0A817TH40-F1
#
_cell.length_a   1.000
_cell.length_b   1.000
_cell.length_c   1.000
_cell.angle_alpha   90.00
_cell.angle_beta   90.00
_cell.angle_gamma   90.00
#
_symmetry.space_group_name_H-M   'P 1'
#
loop_
_entity.id
_entity.type
_entity.pdbx_description
1 polymer ?
#
loop_
_entity_poly.entity_id
_entity_poly.type
_entity_poly.pdbx_seq_one_letter_code
_entity_poly.pdbx_strand_id
1 'polypeptide(L)'
;MRQNFFIALVFIFASPTLNQHVLTNIPFECKGRLDGFWRDLRYCDVFHACIAGEHKRSYGCPQFGEKFYFDEKAQICDFAFNKTGVCETNDYYTSIATVPALPGRQPGAKNFLIVDSNVSCNGQTNGAYLSSQYCNIFHRCVSGSRIDFRCPRANNVPYDLWWNQQTRLCDWPCRVQCNNQLFGSSTSAQQVQSESLIFFNNDCRDYPPIFRTNKK
;
A
#
# COMPACT_ATOMS: atom_id res chain seq x y z
N MET A 1 -46.93 5.30 2.83
CA MET A 1 -45.95 6.19 3.50
C MET A 1 -44.63 5.47 3.55
N ARG A 2 -43.66 5.89 2.72
CA ARG A 2 -42.33 5.27 2.61
C ARG A 2 -41.45 5.76 3.76
N GLN A 3 -41.01 4.84 4.62
CA GLN A 3 -40.08 5.15 5.70
C GLN A 3 -38.66 5.09 5.15
N ASN A 4 -37.98 6.24 5.22
CA ASN A 4 -36.61 6.44 4.75
C ASN A 4 -35.62 5.60 5.58
N PHE A 5 -35.08 4.55 4.96
CA PHE A 5 -33.88 3.87 5.43
C PHE A 5 -32.67 4.76 5.14
N PHE A 6 -32.26 5.56 6.14
CA PHE A 6 -30.92 6.14 6.19
C PHE A 6 -29.92 5.02 6.52
N ILE A 7 -29.48 4.29 5.49
CA ILE A 7 -28.33 3.40 5.61
C ILE A 7 -27.09 4.28 5.46
N ALA A 8 -26.49 4.66 6.59
CA ALA A 8 -25.14 5.17 6.65
C ALA A 8 -24.19 4.06 6.19
N LEU A 9 -23.92 4.02 4.88
CA LEU A 9 -22.83 3.25 4.29
C LEU A 9 -21.50 3.86 4.75
N VAL A 10 -21.08 3.48 5.96
CA VAL A 10 -19.68 3.59 6.37
C VAL A 10 -18.90 2.75 5.36
N PHE A 11 -18.13 3.39 4.49
CA PHE A 11 -17.36 2.72 3.44
C PHE A 11 -16.32 1.77 4.06
N ILE A 12 -16.61 0.48 3.96
CA ILE A 12 -15.83 -0.68 4.44
C ILE A 12 -14.75 -1.02 3.40
N PHE A 13 -13.84 -0.10 3.14
CA PHE A 13 -12.62 -0.42 2.40
C PHE A 13 -11.43 0.06 3.21
N ALA A 14 -10.36 -0.73 3.21
CA ALA A 14 -9.04 -0.30 3.64
C ALA A 14 -8.80 1.13 3.15
N SER A 15 -8.90 2.12 4.04
CA SER A 15 -8.63 3.49 3.62
C SER A 15 -7.22 3.49 3.05
N PRO A 16 -7.03 3.81 1.75
CA PRO A 16 -5.72 3.80 1.13
C PRO A 16 -4.77 4.79 1.86
N THR A 17 -5.32 5.70 2.65
CA THR A 17 -4.66 6.77 3.40
C THR A 17 -3.69 6.34 4.51
N LEU A 18 -3.64 5.07 4.96
CA LEU A 18 -2.95 4.74 6.22
C LEU A 18 -1.42 4.86 6.18
N ASN A 19 -0.77 4.93 5.01
CA ASN A 19 0.68 5.13 4.91
C ASN A 19 1.07 5.90 3.64
N GLN A 20 0.23 6.86 3.22
CA GLN A 20 0.44 7.57 1.96
C GLN A 20 1.00 8.97 2.16
N HIS A 21 1.84 9.37 1.22
CA HIS A 21 2.45 10.68 1.19
C HIS A 21 1.37 11.71 0.82
N VAL A 22 0.95 12.53 1.80
CA VAL A 22 -0.02 13.60 1.59
C VAL A 22 0.61 14.68 0.71
N LEU A 23 -0.08 15.05 -0.36
CA LEU A 23 0.35 16.08 -1.30
C LEU A 23 -0.44 17.35 -1.06
N THR A 24 0.27 18.48 -1.04
CA THR A 24 -0.32 19.82 -0.91
C THR A 24 -0.34 20.52 -2.27
N ASN A 25 -1.25 21.48 -2.44
CA ASN A 25 -1.33 22.35 -3.62
C ASN A 25 -1.57 21.63 -4.96
N ILE A 26 -2.21 20.46 -4.95
CA ILE A 26 -2.70 19.82 -6.18
C ILE A 26 -4.19 20.12 -6.30
N PRO A 27 -4.60 21.01 -7.24
CA PRO A 27 -6.00 21.41 -7.38
C PRO A 27 -6.83 20.25 -7.95
N PHE A 28 -8.01 20.02 -7.37
CA PHE A 28 -8.93 19.00 -7.83
C PHE A 28 -10.38 19.39 -7.58
N GLU A 29 -11.26 19.14 -8.56
CA GLU A 29 -12.68 19.46 -8.46
C GLU A 29 -13.52 18.23 -8.07
N CYS A 30 -14.15 18.30 -6.90
CA CYS A 30 -15.04 17.27 -6.38
C CYS A 30 -16.53 17.49 -6.71
N LYS A 31 -16.87 18.54 -7.47
CA LYS A 31 -18.26 18.85 -7.81
C LYS A 31 -18.90 17.72 -8.62
N GLY A 32 -20.05 17.22 -8.15
CA GLY A 32 -20.77 16.12 -8.80
C GLY A 32 -20.16 14.73 -8.58
N ARG A 33 -19.06 14.63 -7.80
CA ARG A 33 -18.48 13.35 -7.40
C ARG A 33 -19.10 12.86 -6.10
N LEU A 34 -19.26 11.55 -5.99
CA LEU A 34 -19.63 10.90 -4.73
C LEU A 34 -18.46 10.94 -3.74
N ASP A 35 -18.79 10.74 -2.47
CA ASP A 35 -17.80 10.58 -1.42
C ASP A 35 -16.92 9.37 -1.71
N GLY A 36 -15.59 9.56 -1.67
CA GLY A 36 -14.63 8.52 -2.02
C GLY A 36 -13.31 9.07 -2.55
N PHE A 37 -12.51 8.17 -3.14
CA PHE A 37 -11.21 8.51 -3.72
C PHE A 37 -11.28 8.56 -5.25
N TRP A 38 -10.69 9.60 -5.81
CA TRP A 38 -10.76 9.89 -7.24
C TRP A 38 -9.37 10.14 -7.80
N ARG A 39 -9.08 9.58 -8.97
CA ARG A 39 -7.77 9.71 -9.59
C ARG A 39 -7.52 11.15 -10.05
N ASP A 40 -6.28 11.59 -9.96
CA ASP A 40 -5.83 12.79 -10.64
C ASP A 40 -5.85 12.59 -12.16
N LEU A 41 -6.24 13.62 -12.91
CA LEU A 41 -6.32 13.56 -14.37
C LEU A 41 -4.96 13.74 -15.05
N ARG A 42 -3.99 14.31 -14.33
CA ARG A 42 -2.64 14.59 -14.79
C ARG A 42 -1.68 13.52 -14.30
N TYR A 43 -1.62 13.26 -13.00
CA TYR A 43 -0.62 12.38 -12.40
C TYR A 43 -1.18 10.99 -12.09
N CYS A 44 -0.62 9.95 -12.71
CA CYS A 44 -1.10 8.56 -12.57
C CYS A 44 -1.05 8.04 -11.13
N ASP A 45 -0.07 8.50 -10.36
CA ASP A 45 0.20 8.11 -8.97
C ASP A 45 -0.44 9.05 -7.95
N VAL A 46 -1.32 9.97 -8.36
CA VAL A 46 -2.02 10.89 -7.46
C VAL A 46 -3.51 10.61 -7.44
N PHE A 47 -4.11 10.74 -6.26
CA PHE A 47 -5.55 10.68 -6.10
C PHE A 47 -6.04 11.57 -4.96
N HIS A 48 -7.35 11.82 -4.91
CA HIS A 48 -7.97 12.84 -4.08
C HIS A 48 -9.14 12.27 -3.29
N ALA A 49 -9.25 12.66 -2.03
CA ALA A 49 -10.44 12.39 -1.22
C ALA A 49 -11.48 13.49 -1.43
N CYS A 50 -12.66 13.09 -1.89
CA CYS A 50 -13.85 13.95 -1.96
C CYS A 50 -14.82 13.55 -0.84
N ILE A 51 -15.32 14.52 -0.08
CA ILE A 51 -16.34 14.30 0.95
C ILE A 51 -17.33 15.46 0.90
N ALA A 52 -18.62 15.16 0.81
CA ALA A 52 -19.71 16.12 0.64
C ALA A 52 -19.50 17.10 -0.52
N GLY A 53 -18.91 16.61 -1.62
CA GLY A 53 -18.59 17.43 -2.80
C GLY A 53 -17.38 18.37 -2.65
N GLU A 54 -16.68 18.32 -1.51
CA GLU A 54 -15.48 19.12 -1.26
C GLU A 54 -14.20 18.29 -1.37
N HIS A 55 -13.16 18.89 -1.97
CA HIS A 55 -11.81 18.34 -1.99
C HIS A 55 -11.19 18.44 -0.60
N LYS A 56 -10.89 17.30 0.02
CA LYS A 56 -10.31 17.26 1.35
C LYS A 56 -8.79 17.21 1.30
N ARG A 57 -8.24 16.23 0.60
CA ARG A 57 -6.78 15.98 0.52
C ARG A 57 -6.39 15.29 -0.77
N SER A 58 -5.13 15.43 -1.15
CA SER A 58 -4.48 14.71 -2.24
C SER A 58 -3.41 13.77 -1.66
N TYR A 59 -3.25 12.62 -2.29
CA TYR A 59 -2.36 11.54 -1.84
C TYR A 59 -1.54 11.04 -3.01
N GLY A 60 -0.27 10.75 -2.76
CA GLY A 60 0.60 10.02 -3.67
C GLY A 60 0.58 8.52 -3.36
N CYS A 61 0.55 7.69 -4.41
CA CYS A 61 0.78 6.26 -4.29
C CYS A 61 2.22 5.99 -3.78
N PRO A 62 2.43 4.85 -3.10
CA PRO A 62 3.76 4.47 -2.64
C PRO A 62 4.78 4.39 -3.78
N GLN A 63 6.02 4.76 -3.52
CA GLN A 63 7.12 4.68 -4.49
C GLN A 63 8.21 3.74 -3.99
N PHE A 64 8.17 2.47 -4.43
CA PHE A 64 9.12 1.42 -4.04
C PHE A 64 10.15 1.10 -5.13
N GLY A 65 10.72 2.14 -5.75
CA GLY A 65 11.64 1.97 -6.89
C GLY A 65 10.94 1.58 -8.20
N GLU A 66 9.61 1.49 -8.19
CA GLU A 66 8.76 1.25 -9.34
C GLU A 66 7.59 2.24 -9.36
N LYS A 67 7.00 2.42 -10.54
CA LYS A 67 5.85 3.29 -10.76
C LYS A 67 4.55 2.61 -10.35
N PHE A 68 3.78 3.30 -9.52
CA PHE A 68 2.42 2.92 -9.12
C PHE A 68 1.42 3.83 -9.81
N TYR A 69 0.19 3.38 -9.99
CA TYR A 69 -0.93 4.20 -10.42
C TYR A 69 -2.11 3.96 -9.48
N PHE A 70 -3.01 4.95 -9.37
CA PHE A 70 -4.25 4.77 -8.62
C PHE A 70 -5.35 4.18 -9.51
N ASP A 71 -5.77 2.94 -9.22
CA ASP A 71 -6.92 2.30 -9.83
C ASP A 71 -8.21 2.79 -9.17
N GLU A 72 -8.90 3.72 -9.82
CA GLU A 72 -10.14 4.29 -9.31
C GLU A 72 -11.27 3.25 -9.18
N LYS A 73 -11.31 2.21 -10.02
CA LYS A 73 -12.36 1.19 -9.92
C LYS A 73 -12.12 0.28 -8.72
N ALA A 74 -10.86 -0.09 -8.49
CA ALA A 74 -10.47 -0.95 -7.38
C ALA A 74 -10.14 -0.16 -6.09
N GLN A 75 -10.13 1.18 -6.15
CA GLN A 75 -9.81 2.10 -5.05
C GLN A 75 -8.45 1.76 -4.38
N ILE A 76 -7.45 1.42 -5.20
CA ILE A 76 -6.15 0.92 -4.74
C ILE A 76 -5.00 1.49 -5.59
N CYS A 77 -3.84 1.72 -4.96
CA CYS A 77 -2.60 1.94 -5.70
C CYS A 77 -2.05 0.60 -6.20
N ASP A 78 -1.98 0.41 -7.51
CA ASP A 78 -1.46 -0.81 -8.14
C ASP A 78 -0.25 -0.47 -9.02
N PHE A 79 0.46 -1.50 -9.47
CA PHE A 79 1.65 -1.33 -10.30
C PHE A 79 1.27 -0.87 -11.73
N ALA A 80 1.97 0.16 -12.22
CA ALA A 80 1.67 0.78 -13.52
C ALA A 80 1.92 -0.11 -14.75
N PHE A 81 2.51 -1.30 -14.57
CA PHE A 81 2.91 -2.18 -15.67
C PHE A 81 1.78 -2.98 -16.31
N ASN A 82 0.56 -2.98 -15.74
CA ASN A 82 -0.43 -4.00 -16.09
C ASN A 82 -1.73 -3.49 -16.72
N LYS A 83 -1.84 -2.22 -17.12
CA LYS A 83 -3.02 -1.76 -17.88
C LYS A 83 -2.69 -0.70 -18.91
N THR A 84 -2.61 -1.11 -20.18
CA THR A 84 -2.71 -0.20 -21.32
C THR A 84 -4.01 0.59 -21.24
N GLY A 85 -3.93 1.93 -21.20
CA GLY A 85 -5.09 2.83 -21.25
C GLY A 85 -5.70 3.24 -19.91
N VAL A 86 -5.08 2.93 -18.76
CA VAL A 86 -5.63 3.37 -17.45
C VAL A 86 -5.05 4.69 -16.95
N CYS A 87 -3.86 5.06 -17.42
CA CYS A 87 -3.37 6.43 -17.29
C CYS A 87 -2.83 6.88 -18.65
N GLU A 88 -3.63 7.69 -19.36
CA GLU A 88 -3.30 8.15 -20.72
C GLU A 88 -2.16 9.15 -20.73
N THR A 89 -2.02 9.96 -19.68
CA THR A 89 -0.96 10.98 -19.57
C THR A 89 0.43 10.36 -19.39
N ASN A 90 0.51 9.20 -18.72
CA ASN A 90 1.77 8.56 -18.31
C ASN A 90 2.71 9.50 -17.51
N ASP A 91 2.12 10.53 -16.88
CA ASP A 91 2.80 11.50 -16.03
C ASP A 91 2.73 11.04 -14.58
N TYR A 92 3.83 11.16 -13.84
CA TYR A 92 3.93 10.74 -12.43
C TYR A 92 4.42 11.92 -11.61
N TYR A 93 3.83 12.11 -10.44
CA TYR A 93 4.17 13.20 -9.55
C TYR A 93 5.57 13.00 -8.99
N THR A 94 6.52 13.75 -9.52
CA THR A 94 7.85 13.87 -8.96
C THR A 94 7.78 14.84 -7.79
N SER A 95 7.49 14.34 -6.59
CA SER A 95 7.83 15.14 -5.40
C SER A 95 9.35 15.24 -5.36
N ILE A 96 9.91 16.30 -5.93
CA ILE A 96 11.25 16.76 -5.58
C ILE A 96 11.16 17.29 -4.15
N ALA A 97 10.99 16.37 -3.19
CA ALA A 97 11.71 16.51 -1.96
C ALA A 97 13.04 15.83 -2.24
N THR A 98 14.05 16.64 -2.49
CA THR A 98 15.40 16.39 -1.99
C THR A 98 15.26 15.90 -0.56
N VAL A 99 15.04 14.60 -0.37
CA VAL A 99 15.49 13.95 0.84
C VAL A 99 16.99 14.16 0.73
N PRO A 100 17.64 14.96 1.60
CA PRO A 100 19.08 14.80 1.74
C PRO A 100 19.27 13.31 1.91
N ALA A 101 20.12 12.70 1.10
CA ALA A 101 20.47 11.31 1.29
C ALA A 101 20.77 11.18 2.79
N LEU A 102 19.90 10.50 3.53
CA LEU A 102 20.24 10.09 4.90
C LEU A 102 21.61 9.46 4.75
N PRO A 103 22.65 9.87 5.50
CA PRO A 103 23.95 9.24 5.39
C PRO A 103 23.75 7.74 5.68
N GLY A 104 23.77 6.92 4.63
CA GLY A 104 23.38 5.51 4.64
C GLY A 104 22.24 5.08 3.69
N ARG A 105 21.51 6.01 3.05
CA ARG A 105 20.50 5.69 2.01
C ARG A 105 21.17 5.71 0.64
N GLN A 106 21.51 4.53 0.12
CA GLN A 106 22.02 4.41 -1.25
C GLN A 106 20.94 4.86 -2.25
N PRO A 107 21.25 5.79 -3.17
CA PRO A 107 20.43 6.07 -4.34
C PRO A 107 20.50 4.85 -5.28
N GLY A 108 19.34 4.33 -5.65
CA GLY A 108 19.23 3.10 -6.41
C GLY A 108 19.21 1.89 -5.47
N ALA A 109 18.02 1.33 -5.26
CA ALA A 109 17.90 -0.02 -4.73
C ALA A 109 18.70 -0.93 -5.65
N LYS A 110 19.95 -1.25 -5.27
CA LYS A 110 20.64 -2.40 -5.85
C LYS A 110 19.74 -3.57 -5.56
N ASN A 111 19.29 -4.25 -6.62
CA ASN A 111 18.61 -5.54 -6.60
C ASN A 111 19.18 -6.40 -5.47
N PHE A 112 18.55 -6.34 -4.30
CA PHE A 112 18.91 -7.20 -3.19
C PHE A 112 18.19 -8.49 -3.53
N LEU A 113 18.93 -9.42 -4.15
CA LEU A 113 18.50 -10.81 -4.26
C LEU A 113 18.40 -11.33 -2.82
N ILE A 114 17.24 -11.10 -2.19
CA ILE A 114 16.89 -11.75 -0.95
C ILE A 114 16.43 -13.12 -1.38
N VAL A 115 17.40 -14.03 -1.38
CA VAL A 115 17.30 -15.42 -1.85
C VAL A 115 16.19 -16.14 -1.08
N ASP A 116 14.95 -16.00 -1.55
CA ASP A 116 13.90 -16.99 -1.33
C ASP A 116 14.09 -18.05 -2.42
N SER A 117 14.92 -19.05 -2.16
CA SER A 117 15.56 -19.89 -3.19
C SER A 117 14.63 -20.81 -4.00
N ASN A 118 13.32 -20.86 -3.73
CA ASN A 118 12.44 -21.83 -4.40
C ASN A 118 11.17 -21.28 -5.07
N VAL A 119 10.96 -19.97 -5.13
CA VAL A 119 9.78 -19.41 -5.84
C VAL A 119 10.17 -18.94 -7.25
N SER A 120 9.73 -19.71 -8.25
CA SER A 120 9.86 -19.37 -9.67
C SER A 120 8.64 -18.59 -10.16
N CYS A 121 8.89 -17.51 -10.90
CA CYS A 121 7.85 -16.77 -11.62
C CYS A 121 7.45 -17.42 -12.96
N ASN A 122 8.07 -18.55 -13.33
CA ASN A 122 7.70 -19.28 -14.54
C ASN A 122 6.28 -19.84 -14.40
N GLY A 123 5.38 -19.40 -15.29
CA GLY A 123 3.96 -19.78 -15.25
C GLY A 123 3.14 -19.04 -14.18
N GLN A 124 3.73 -18.14 -13.41
CA GLN A 124 2.98 -17.26 -12.51
C GLN A 124 2.41 -16.05 -13.26
N THR A 125 1.23 -15.60 -12.84
CA THR A 125 0.63 -14.37 -13.34
C THR A 125 1.45 -13.15 -12.92
N ASN A 126 1.45 -12.10 -13.74
CA ASN A 126 2.08 -10.83 -13.36
C ASN A 126 1.43 -10.29 -12.08
N GLY A 127 2.23 -9.99 -11.06
CA GLY A 127 1.70 -9.62 -9.75
C GLY A 127 2.77 -9.45 -8.68
N ALA A 128 2.32 -9.16 -7.46
CA ALA A 128 3.14 -9.08 -6.26
C ALA A 128 2.68 -10.11 -5.22
N TYR A 129 3.64 -10.79 -4.61
CA TYR A 129 3.44 -11.97 -3.80
C TYR A 129 4.29 -11.90 -2.52
N LEU A 130 3.68 -12.27 -1.39
CA LEU A 130 4.38 -12.41 -0.10
C LEU A 130 5.54 -13.40 -0.25
N SER A 131 6.69 -13.09 0.36
CA SER A 131 7.77 -14.08 0.45
C SER A 131 7.35 -15.27 1.31
N SER A 132 7.73 -16.47 0.86
CA SER A 132 7.48 -17.70 1.62
C SER A 132 8.31 -17.77 2.91
N GLN A 133 9.37 -16.96 3.02
CA GLN A 133 10.31 -16.97 4.14
C GLN A 133 10.25 -15.75 5.05
N TYR A 134 9.80 -14.59 4.53
CA TYR A 134 9.87 -13.34 5.28
C TYR A 134 8.61 -12.48 5.19
N CYS A 135 8.11 -11.99 6.34
CA CYS A 135 6.91 -11.15 6.39
C CYS A 135 7.12 -9.74 5.84
N ASN A 136 8.33 -9.22 5.96
CA ASN A 136 8.72 -7.88 5.49
C ASN A 136 9.28 -7.89 4.06
N ILE A 137 9.21 -9.02 3.34
CA ILE A 137 9.65 -9.15 1.94
C ILE A 137 8.47 -9.57 1.07
N PHE A 138 8.37 -8.96 -0.11
CA PHE A 138 7.51 -9.41 -1.18
C PHE A 138 8.31 -9.48 -2.48
N HIS A 139 7.85 -10.29 -3.41
CA HIS A 139 8.44 -10.39 -4.73
C HIS A 139 7.40 -10.08 -5.79
N ARG A 140 7.87 -9.55 -6.91
CA ARG A 140 7.08 -9.34 -8.10
C ARG A 140 7.46 -10.34 -9.17
N CYS A 141 6.46 -10.88 -9.83
CA CYS A 141 6.62 -11.59 -11.08
C CYS A 141 6.19 -10.67 -12.22
N VAL A 142 7.10 -10.43 -13.16
CA VAL A 142 6.86 -9.63 -14.36
C VAL A 142 7.42 -10.40 -15.55
N SER A 143 6.54 -10.90 -16.42
CA SER A 143 6.91 -11.65 -17.63
C SER A 143 7.87 -12.82 -17.33
N GLY A 144 7.56 -13.58 -16.27
CA GLY A 144 8.38 -14.71 -15.81
C GLY A 144 9.65 -14.32 -15.04
N SER A 145 9.98 -13.03 -14.94
CA SER A 145 11.13 -12.53 -14.18
C SER A 145 10.72 -12.13 -12.76
N ARG A 146 11.59 -12.42 -11.78
CA ARG A 146 11.36 -12.11 -10.36
C ARG A 146 12.17 -10.91 -9.90
N ILE A 147 11.55 -10.04 -9.11
CA ILE A 147 12.21 -8.92 -8.42
C ILE A 147 11.74 -8.88 -6.96
N ASP A 148 12.67 -8.84 -6.01
CA ASP A 148 12.37 -8.84 -4.57
C ASP A 148 12.42 -7.42 -3.98
N PHE A 149 11.52 -7.16 -3.04
CA PHE A 149 11.37 -5.88 -2.38
C PHE A 149 11.23 -6.07 -0.87
N ARG A 150 11.93 -5.24 -0.12
CA ARG A 150 11.74 -5.11 1.33
C ARG A 150 10.77 -3.98 1.62
N CYS A 151 9.75 -4.27 2.43
CA CYS A 151 8.83 -3.25 2.91
C CYS A 151 9.57 -2.16 3.73
N PRO A 152 9.09 -0.91 3.68
CA PRO A 152 9.78 0.19 4.31
C PRO A 152 9.76 0.07 5.83
N ARG A 153 10.77 0.66 6.47
CA ARG A 153 10.78 0.85 7.91
C ARG A 153 9.67 1.83 8.31
N ALA A 154 8.85 1.47 9.29
CA ALA A 154 7.83 2.38 9.79
C ALA A 154 8.46 3.53 10.59
N ASN A 155 7.89 4.72 10.47
CA ASN A 155 8.32 5.87 11.25
C ASN A 155 7.97 5.64 12.73
N ASN A 156 8.88 6.01 13.63
CA ASN A 156 8.72 5.91 15.10
C ASN A 156 8.71 4.49 15.70
N VAL A 157 9.07 3.46 14.94
CA VAL A 157 9.25 2.09 15.48
C VAL A 157 10.50 1.41 14.93
N PRO A 158 11.05 0.41 15.65
CA PRO A 158 12.31 -0.21 15.27
C PRO A 158 12.19 -1.36 14.24
N TYR A 159 11.05 -1.52 13.58
CA TYR A 159 10.77 -2.62 12.65
C TYR A 159 10.17 -2.14 11.32
N ASP A 160 10.17 -3.04 10.32
CA ASP A 160 9.59 -2.80 9.01
C ASP A 160 8.09 -3.07 8.98
N LEU A 161 7.38 -2.41 8.07
CA LEU A 161 6.04 -2.81 7.66
C LEU A 161 6.08 -4.21 7.01
N TRP A 162 4.95 -4.88 6.98
CA TRP A 162 4.83 -6.24 6.44
C TRP A 162 3.99 -6.25 5.17
N TRP A 163 4.31 -7.14 4.24
CA TRP A 163 3.53 -7.24 3.02
C TRP A 163 2.17 -7.87 3.29
N ASN A 164 1.11 -7.12 2.99
CA ASN A 164 -0.25 -7.60 3.05
C ASN A 164 -0.68 -8.10 1.67
N GLN A 165 -0.76 -9.42 1.49
CA GLN A 165 -1.13 -10.03 0.20
C GLN A 165 -2.53 -9.60 -0.30
N GLN A 166 -3.44 -9.30 0.61
CA GLN A 166 -4.82 -8.95 0.28
C GLN A 166 -4.92 -7.52 -0.23
N THR A 167 -4.27 -6.58 0.47
CA THR A 167 -4.27 -5.16 0.07
C THR A 167 -3.16 -4.83 -0.91
N ARG A 168 -2.23 -5.75 -1.18
CA ARG A 168 -1.04 -5.57 -2.03
C ARG A 168 -0.22 -4.34 -1.66
N LEU A 169 -0.12 -4.06 -0.37
CA LEU A 169 0.61 -2.95 0.19
C LEU A 169 1.40 -3.41 1.42
N CYS A 170 2.48 -2.68 1.74
CA CYS A 170 3.13 -2.81 3.02
C CYS A 170 2.26 -2.16 4.10
N ASP A 171 1.91 -2.93 5.13
CA ASP A 171 0.97 -2.55 6.18
C ASP A 171 1.55 -2.84 7.57
N TRP A 172 0.88 -2.35 8.61
CA TRP A 172 1.29 -2.56 9.98
C TRP A 172 1.29 -4.06 10.34
N PRO A 173 2.29 -4.56 11.09
CA PRO A 173 2.36 -5.97 11.48
C PRO A 173 1.10 -6.49 12.17
N CYS A 174 0.44 -5.66 12.98
CA CYS A 174 -0.84 -6.00 13.63
C CYS A 174 -1.99 -6.27 12.64
N ARG A 175 -1.87 -5.83 11.38
CA ARG A 175 -2.88 -5.97 10.32
C ARG A 175 -2.53 -7.04 9.29
N VAL A 176 -1.38 -7.71 9.43
CA VAL A 176 -0.90 -8.72 8.47
C VAL A 176 -0.82 -10.08 9.14
N GLN A 177 -1.52 -11.07 8.57
CA GLN A 177 -1.39 -12.46 8.99
C GLN A 177 -0.13 -13.08 8.35
N CYS A 178 0.98 -13.08 9.09
CA CYS A 178 2.22 -13.70 8.65
C CYS A 178 2.97 -14.32 9.84
N ASN A 179 3.38 -15.57 9.67
CA ASN A 179 4.11 -16.35 10.69
C ASN A 179 5.56 -16.66 10.27
N ASN A 180 6.02 -16.00 9.21
CA ASN A 180 7.36 -16.19 8.65
C ASN A 180 8.40 -15.39 9.45
N GLN A 181 9.68 -15.52 9.09
CA GLN A 181 10.75 -14.76 9.74
C GLN A 181 10.74 -13.29 9.29
N LEU A 182 11.62 -12.48 9.89
CA LEU A 182 11.85 -11.11 9.46
C LEU A 182 13.25 -11.00 8.87
N PHE A 183 13.32 -10.55 7.62
CA PHE A 183 14.61 -10.35 6.96
C PHE A 183 15.38 -9.22 7.65
N GLY A 184 16.62 -9.51 8.06
CA GLY A 184 17.50 -8.54 8.70
C GLY A 184 17.06 -8.10 10.10
N SER A 185 16.30 -8.92 10.82
CA SER A 185 15.89 -8.69 12.21
C SER A 185 16.13 -9.96 13.04
N SER A 186 16.60 -9.80 14.27
CA SER A 186 16.69 -10.87 15.27
C SER A 186 15.40 -11.04 16.10
N THR A 187 14.52 -10.04 16.06
CA THR A 187 13.22 -10.08 16.74
C THR A 187 12.25 -11.00 15.99
N SER A 188 11.52 -11.83 16.72
CA SER A 188 10.51 -12.71 16.12
C SER A 188 9.34 -11.92 15.55
N ALA A 189 8.71 -12.46 14.49
CA ALA A 189 7.52 -11.87 13.91
C ALA A 189 6.39 -11.73 14.94
N GLN A 190 6.20 -12.74 15.80
CA GLN A 190 5.19 -12.73 16.86
C GLN A 190 5.42 -11.58 17.86
N GLN A 191 6.68 -11.33 18.23
CA GLN A 191 7.00 -10.21 19.12
C GLN A 191 6.69 -8.87 18.45
N VAL A 192 7.17 -8.65 17.22
CA VAL A 192 6.88 -7.41 16.47
C VAL A 192 5.37 -7.19 16.29
N GLN A 193 4.62 -8.25 16.00
CA GLN A 193 3.16 -8.17 15.86
C GLN A 193 2.47 -7.80 17.17
N SER A 194 2.92 -8.37 18.30
CA SER A 194 2.39 -8.03 19.62
C SER A 194 2.69 -6.58 20.02
N GLU A 195 3.91 -6.10 19.75
CA GLU A 195 4.31 -4.72 19.99
C GLU A 195 3.50 -3.76 19.10
N SER A 196 3.35 -4.07 17.81
CA SER A 196 2.54 -3.30 16.86
C SER A 196 1.09 -3.18 17.32
N LEU A 197 0.50 -4.26 17.84
CA LEU A 197 -0.87 -4.24 18.36
C LEU A 197 -1.00 -3.32 19.59
N ILE A 198 0.02 -3.26 20.45
CA ILE A 198 0.01 -2.39 21.64
C ILE A 198 0.13 -0.91 21.24
N PHE A 199 1.11 -0.59 20.39
CA PHE A 199 1.41 0.80 20.03
C PHE A 199 0.39 1.43 19.08
N PHE A 200 -0.12 0.65 18.13
CA PHE A 200 -1.01 1.15 17.07
C PHE A 200 -2.43 0.58 17.18
N ASN A 201 -2.84 0.18 18.38
CA ASN A 201 -4.11 -0.48 18.66
C ASN A 201 -5.33 0.20 18.00
N ASN A 202 -5.38 1.53 17.94
CA ASN A 202 -6.46 2.27 17.29
C ASN A 202 -6.40 2.13 15.75
N ASP A 203 -5.22 2.33 15.15
CA ASP A 203 -5.00 2.17 13.71
C ASP A 203 -5.21 0.71 13.25
N CYS A 204 -4.96 -0.25 14.13
CA CYS A 204 -5.22 -1.68 13.87
C CYS A 204 -6.72 -2.04 14.05
N ARG A 205 -7.50 -1.27 14.82
CA ARG A 205 -8.92 -1.55 15.15
C ARG A 205 -9.91 -0.95 14.17
N ASP A 206 -9.60 0.19 13.57
CA ASP A 206 -10.50 0.89 12.64
C ASP A 206 -10.57 0.23 11.25
N TYR A 207 -9.88 -0.89 11.06
CA TYR A 207 -10.09 -1.75 9.91
C TYR A 207 -11.35 -2.62 10.11
N PRO A 208 -12.30 -2.63 9.18
CA PRO A 208 -13.44 -3.52 9.30
C PRO A 208 -12.97 -4.98 9.40
N PRO A 209 -13.58 -5.77 10.30
CA PRO A 209 -13.20 -7.15 10.52
C PRO A 209 -13.75 -8.01 9.38
N ILE A 210 -13.14 -7.95 8.20
CA ILE A 210 -13.33 -9.02 7.21
C ILE A 210 -12.59 -10.30 7.68
N PHE A 211 -11.69 -10.18 8.68
CA PHE A 211 -10.70 -11.24 9.00
C PHE A 211 -10.54 -11.61 10.48
N ARG A 212 -11.51 -11.33 11.36
CA ARG A 212 -11.63 -12.19 12.55
C ARG A 212 -12.29 -13.48 12.07
N THR A 213 -11.51 -14.39 11.50
CA THR A 213 -11.97 -15.79 11.35
C THR A 213 -12.51 -16.21 12.71
N ASN A 214 -13.79 -16.59 12.73
CA ASN A 214 -14.43 -17.15 13.90
C ASN A 214 -13.50 -18.20 14.51
N LYS A 215 -12.95 -17.91 15.69
CA LYS A 215 -12.55 -18.96 16.60
C LYS A 215 -13.86 -19.53 17.17
N LYS A 216 -14.39 -20.54 16.49
CA LYS A 216 -15.10 -21.68 17.06
C LYS A 216 -15.36 -22.71 15.97
#